data_AF-A0A4Y2QIG4-F1
#
_entry.id   AF-A0A4Y2QIG4-F1
#
_cell.length_a   1.000
_cell.length_b   1.000
_cell.length_c   1.000
_cell.angle_alpha   90.00
_cell.angle_beta   90.00
_cell.angle_gamma   90.00
#
_symmetry.space_group_name_H-M   'P 1'
#
loop_
_entity.id
_entity.type
_entity.pdbx_description
1 polymer ?
#
loop_
_entity_poly.entity_id
_entity_poly.type
_entity_poly.pdbx_seq_one_letter_code
_entity_poly.pdbx_strand_id
1 'polypeptide(L)'
;MIRVFTWILRFVNNCKLVNGKCKDSELSQSEIEYSEKKLIRLVQSYYLSDAKSSNFIETFLDNEGILRVKTKIINRNDDRSFLYPILLPEKCEFTKLLIRTLHRKNCHAGIQMMQCLLRERYWIVRARKAIKNVLYNCVICKRFKIKSMSSEPTPLPPDRVTDCAPFEIVGIDLAGPLFLKNEGKVWIVLFTCAVYRAIHLELVNSLSSDAFLLALRRFIARRGRPRTIYCDNGTNLRGASIDLSKLNWSKILKETRTPKIFWKFIPPTAAWWGGWWERLVRTLKDLLKRTLGKSVLTSNELYTLICDCESIINCRPLTYVSENPEELIPLTPSMFLIENRSSNTGDIEQLNSSSLN
;
A
#
# COMPACT_ATOMS: atom_id res chain seq x y z
N MET A 1 -26.45 19.54 15.93
CA MET A 1 -26.63 20.01 17.33
C MET A 1 -27.48 21.27 17.39
N ILE A 2 -27.10 22.39 16.75
CA ILE A 2 -27.91 23.63 16.78
C ILE A 2 -29.36 23.37 16.34
N ARG A 3 -29.57 22.68 15.20
CA ARG A 3 -30.93 22.29 14.75
C ARG A 3 -31.72 21.49 15.78
N VAL A 4 -31.09 20.58 16.53
CA VAL A 4 -31.76 19.80 17.58
C VAL A 4 -32.17 20.70 18.74
N PHE A 5 -31.27 21.60 19.16
CA PHE A 5 -31.57 22.58 20.19
C PHE A 5 -32.68 23.55 19.74
N THR A 6 -32.72 23.93 18.47
CA THR A 6 -33.82 24.71 17.88
C THR A 6 -35.15 23.98 17.96
N TRP A 7 -35.19 22.68 17.63
CA TRP A 7 -36.41 21.88 17.77
C TRP A 7 -36.88 21.80 19.23
N ILE A 8 -35.97 21.63 20.19
CA ILE A 8 -36.30 21.63 21.62
C ILE A 8 -36.90 22.99 22.04
N LEU A 9 -36.26 24.10 21.64
CA LEU A 9 -36.78 25.44 21.95
C LEU A 9 -38.15 25.69 21.33
N ARG A 10 -38.36 25.25 20.08
CA ARG A 10 -39.65 25.37 19.41
C ARG A 10 -40.73 24.54 20.12
N PHE A 11 -40.41 23.30 20.51
CA PHE A 11 -41.32 22.46 21.31
C PHE A 11 -41.71 23.15 22.61
N VAL A 12 -40.73 23.65 23.38
CA VAL A 12 -40.99 24.39 24.64
C VAL A 12 -41.86 25.63 24.40
N ASN A 13 -41.61 26.37 23.32
CA ASN A 13 -42.41 27.56 22.99
C ASN A 13 -43.83 27.19 22.57
N ASN A 14 -44.01 26.12 21.79
CA ASN A 14 -45.33 25.62 21.39
C ASN A 14 -46.13 25.16 22.62
N CYS A 15 -45.51 24.48 23.60
CA CYS A 15 -46.18 24.07 24.84
C CYS A 15 -46.65 25.25 25.72
N LYS A 16 -46.10 26.45 25.52
CA LYS A 16 -46.50 27.67 26.25
C LYS A 16 -47.63 28.43 25.58
N LEU A 17 -48.05 28.03 24.38
CA LEU A 17 -49.16 28.65 23.68
C LEU A 17 -50.48 28.10 24.25
N VAL A 18 -51.28 28.97 24.87
CA VAL A 18 -52.56 28.58 25.47
C VAL A 18 -53.69 28.57 24.43
N ASN A 19 -53.61 29.36 23.36
CA ASN A 19 -54.62 29.45 22.28
C ASN A 19 -54.00 29.82 20.89
N GLY A 20 -52.73 29.49 20.66
CA GLY A 20 -51.99 29.86 19.44
C GLY A 20 -51.82 28.69 18.46
N LYS A 21 -51.63 28.99 17.16
CA LYS A 21 -51.21 27.97 16.18
C LYS A 21 -49.77 27.55 16.47
N CYS A 22 -49.58 26.26 16.74
CA CYS A 22 -48.25 25.66 16.85
C CYS A 22 -47.49 25.79 15.53
N LYS A 23 -46.18 26.07 15.62
CA LYS A 23 -45.30 26.00 14.45
C LYS A 23 -44.89 24.55 14.22
N ASP A 24 -45.30 23.98 13.09
CA ASP A 24 -45.07 22.59 12.68
C ASP A 24 -44.25 22.45 11.38
N SER A 25 -43.96 23.57 10.70
CA SER A 25 -43.17 23.62 9.47
C SER A 25 -41.68 23.37 9.69
N GLU A 26 -40.86 23.40 8.63
CA GLU A 26 -39.40 23.34 8.79
C GLU A 26 -38.85 24.51 9.64
N LEU A 27 -37.65 24.32 10.19
CA LEU A 27 -36.97 25.36 10.99
C LEU A 27 -36.57 26.53 10.09
N SER A 28 -36.97 27.75 10.45
CA SER A 28 -36.51 28.94 9.75
C SER A 28 -35.05 29.24 10.10
N GLN A 29 -34.35 29.94 9.20
CA GLN A 29 -32.98 30.39 9.47
C GLN A 29 -32.91 31.30 10.71
N SER A 30 -33.89 32.19 10.90
CA SER A 30 -33.98 33.07 12.06
C SER A 30 -34.11 32.31 13.39
N GLU A 31 -34.83 31.18 13.42
CA GLU A 31 -34.91 30.34 14.62
C GLU A 31 -33.61 29.62 14.91
N ILE A 32 -32.89 29.18 13.88
CA ILE A 32 -31.58 28.55 14.02
C ILE A 32 -30.58 29.55 14.59
N GLU A 33 -30.55 30.78 14.06
CA GLU A 33 -29.69 31.85 14.55
C GLU A 33 -30.00 32.25 15.99
N TYR A 34 -31.29 32.41 16.32
CA TYR A 34 -31.73 32.67 17.69
C TYR A 34 -31.29 31.54 18.64
N SER A 35 -31.45 30.29 18.22
CA SER A 35 -31.08 29.11 19.01
C SER A 35 -29.58 29.00 19.20
N GLU A 36 -28.79 29.30 18.16
CA GLU A 36 -27.33 29.35 18.24
C GLU A 36 -26.89 30.38 19.28
N LYS A 37 -27.39 31.62 19.19
CA LYS A 37 -27.09 32.70 20.15
C LYS A 37 -27.48 32.30 21.57
N LYS A 38 -28.67 31.74 21.77
CA LYS A 38 -29.16 31.29 23.09
C LYS A 38 -28.31 30.16 23.67
N LEU A 39 -27.90 29.20 22.84
CA LEU A 39 -27.02 28.11 23.25
C LEU A 39 -25.63 28.62 23.65
N ILE A 40 -25.08 29.55 22.88
CA ILE A 40 -23.80 30.20 23.20
C ILE A 40 -23.89 30.91 24.54
N ARG A 41 -24.96 31.68 24.79
CA ARG A 41 -25.19 32.35 26.08
C ARG A 41 -25.23 31.37 27.25
N LEU A 42 -25.94 30.24 27.09
CA LEU A 42 -25.99 29.18 28.11
C LEU A 42 -24.61 28.56 28.37
N VAL A 43 -23.83 28.30 27.31
CA VAL A 43 -22.46 27.80 27.43
C VAL A 43 -21.58 28.81 28.16
N GLN A 44 -21.68 30.09 27.81
CA GLN A 44 -20.89 31.15 28.44
C GLN A 44 -21.29 31.35 29.91
N SER A 45 -22.58 31.34 30.24
CA SER A 45 -23.03 31.49 31.62
C SER A 45 -22.58 30.32 32.51
N TYR A 46 -22.51 29.10 31.97
CA TYR A 46 -22.12 27.92 32.73
C TYR A 46 -20.60 27.77 32.89
N TYR A 47 -19.83 28.04 31.84
CA TYR A 47 -18.39 27.75 31.80
C TYR A 47 -17.50 28.99 31.97
N LEU A 48 -18.04 30.19 31.83
CA LEU A 48 -17.28 31.45 31.78
C LEU A 48 -17.87 32.53 32.71
N SER A 49 -18.67 32.15 33.71
CA SER A 49 -19.27 33.07 34.71
C SER A 49 -18.24 33.94 35.43
N ASP A 50 -17.05 33.39 35.70
CA ASP A 50 -15.96 34.07 36.43
C ASP A 50 -14.87 34.65 35.52
N ALA A 51 -15.04 34.57 34.20
CA ALA A 51 -13.98 34.89 33.24
C ALA A 51 -13.76 36.40 32.99
N LYS A 52 -14.06 37.27 33.98
CA LYS A 52 -14.13 38.72 33.79
C LYS A 52 -12.80 39.41 33.46
N SER A 53 -11.66 38.77 33.67
CA SER A 53 -10.37 39.28 33.19
C SER A 53 -9.26 38.24 33.42
N SER A 54 -9.00 37.41 32.41
CA SER A 54 -7.67 36.79 32.32
C SER A 54 -6.71 37.86 31.80
N ASN A 55 -5.53 38.02 32.43
CA ASN A 55 -4.54 39.08 32.18
C ASN A 55 -4.06 39.24 30.71
N PHE A 56 -4.56 38.44 29.77
CA PHE A 56 -4.10 38.39 28.38
C PHE A 56 -5.20 38.53 27.31
N ILE A 57 -6.49 38.58 27.69
CA ILE A 57 -7.59 38.66 26.72
C ILE A 57 -8.64 39.66 27.22
N GLU A 58 -8.77 40.80 26.53
CA GLU A 58 -9.84 41.75 26.78
C GLU A 58 -11.17 41.23 26.24
N THR A 59 -12.17 41.13 27.12
CA THR A 59 -13.51 40.64 26.78
C THR A 59 -14.58 41.66 27.11
N PHE A 60 -15.68 41.66 26.36
CA PHE A 60 -16.85 42.50 26.62
C PHE A 60 -18.14 41.75 26.25
N LEU A 61 -19.25 42.17 26.85
CA LEU A 61 -20.58 41.70 26.46
C LEU A 61 -21.12 42.56 25.33
N ASP A 62 -21.63 41.92 24.29
CA ASP A 62 -22.34 42.63 23.22
C ASP A 62 -23.81 42.93 23.60
N ASN A 63 -24.52 43.63 22.71
CA ASN A 63 -25.93 44.00 22.89
C ASN A 63 -26.86 42.78 23.00
N GLU A 64 -26.40 41.59 22.62
CA GLU A 64 -27.15 40.35 22.70
C GLU A 64 -26.80 39.54 23.97
N GLY A 65 -25.91 40.04 24.81
CA GLY A 65 -25.43 39.39 26.03
C GLY A 65 -24.46 38.25 25.78
N ILE A 66 -23.76 38.25 24.63
CA ILE A 66 -22.72 37.27 24.28
C ILE A 66 -21.36 37.85 24.62
N LEU A 67 -20.54 37.07 25.31
CA LEU A 67 -19.16 37.42 25.65
C LEU A 67 -18.26 37.29 24.42
N ARG A 68 -17.63 38.40 24.02
CA ARG A 68 -16.73 38.50 22.86
C ARG A 68 -15.36 38.99 23.26
N VAL A 69 -14.37 38.69 22.43
CA VAL A 69 -12.98 39.14 22.60
C VAL A 69 -12.74 40.40 21.77
N LYS A 70 -12.09 41.41 22.36
CA LYS A 70 -11.50 42.53 21.60
C LYS A 70 -10.17 42.09 21.04
N THR A 71 -10.08 42.01 19.71
CA THR A 71 -8.82 41.69 19.03
C THR A 71 -7.99 42.96 18.79
N LYS A 72 -6.73 42.81 18.36
CA LYS A 72 -5.90 43.96 17.98
C LYS A 72 -6.26 44.56 16.62
N ILE A 73 -7.15 43.92 15.86
CA ILE A 73 -7.49 44.29 14.48
C ILE A 73 -8.82 45.03 14.37
N ILE A 74 -9.37 45.52 15.47
CA ILE A 74 -10.73 46.10 15.55
C ILE A 74 -10.98 47.30 14.62
N ASN A 75 -9.93 48.01 14.18
CA ASN A 75 -10.03 49.16 13.29
C ASN A 75 -10.04 48.78 11.80
N ARG A 76 -9.96 47.50 11.47
CA ARG A 76 -10.02 47.00 10.09
C ARG A 76 -11.47 46.93 9.62
N ASN A 77 -11.71 47.26 8.35
CA ASN A 77 -13.02 47.11 7.73
C ASN A 77 -13.24 45.63 7.34
N ASP A 78 -13.84 44.85 8.23
CA ASP A 78 -14.05 43.40 8.08
C ASP A 78 -15.30 42.93 8.87
N ASP A 79 -15.66 41.64 8.75
CA ASP A 79 -16.81 41.06 9.48
C ASP A 79 -16.66 41.27 11.01
N ARG A 80 -17.72 41.79 11.63
CA ARG A 80 -17.82 41.98 13.08
C ARG A 80 -17.49 40.71 13.87
N SER A 81 -17.86 39.53 13.36
CA SER A 81 -17.55 38.24 14.00
C SER A 81 -16.06 37.93 14.01
N PHE A 82 -15.31 38.40 13.01
CA PHE A 82 -13.87 38.24 12.93
C PHE A 82 -13.14 39.27 13.79
N LEU A 83 -13.61 40.52 13.79
CA LEU A 83 -13.08 41.59 14.64
C LEU A 83 -13.32 41.32 16.13
N TYR A 84 -14.50 40.79 16.45
CA TYR A 84 -14.97 40.51 17.81
C TYR A 84 -15.48 39.07 17.95
N PRO A 85 -14.57 38.08 17.92
CA PRO A 85 -14.95 36.67 17.95
C PRO A 85 -15.57 36.28 19.29
N ILE A 86 -16.51 35.35 19.22
CA ILE A 86 -17.27 34.84 20.37
C ILE A 86 -16.35 33.99 21.23
N LEU A 87 -16.26 34.30 22.53
CA LEU A 87 -15.44 33.53 23.45
C LEU A 87 -16.08 32.17 23.74
N LEU A 88 -15.34 31.08 23.55
CA LEU A 88 -15.78 29.72 23.85
C LEU A 88 -14.81 29.01 24.79
N PRO A 89 -15.31 28.21 25.76
CA PRO A 89 -14.47 27.43 26.66
C PRO A 89 -13.79 26.25 25.96
N GLU A 90 -12.59 25.86 26.43
CA GLU A 90 -11.84 24.69 25.95
C GLU A 90 -12.62 23.38 26.17
N LYS A 91 -13.15 23.21 27.39
CA LYS A 91 -13.72 21.96 27.90
C LYS A 91 -15.25 21.97 27.88
N CYS A 92 -15.84 22.23 26.71
CA CYS A 92 -17.29 22.16 26.53
C CYS A 92 -17.65 21.22 25.38
N GLU A 93 -18.75 20.48 25.53
CA GLU A 93 -19.24 19.59 24.49
C GLU A 93 -19.69 20.35 23.24
N PHE A 94 -20.23 21.57 23.42
CA PHE A 94 -20.54 22.46 22.31
C PHE A 94 -19.30 22.74 21.45
N THR A 95 -18.21 23.18 22.09
CA THR A 95 -16.93 23.48 21.43
C THR A 95 -16.37 22.24 20.71
N LYS A 96 -16.38 21.06 21.35
CA LYS A 96 -15.90 19.81 20.73
C LYS A 96 -16.69 19.46 19.48
N LEU A 97 -18.02 19.54 19.55
CA LEU A 97 -18.91 19.23 18.42
C LEU A 97 -18.80 20.26 17.30
N LEU A 98 -18.60 21.55 17.63
CA LEU A 98 -18.30 22.59 16.65
C LEU A 98 -16.99 22.27 15.89
N ILE A 99 -15.90 22.02 16.62
CA ILE A 99 -14.61 21.64 16.01
C ILE A 99 -14.76 20.39 15.15
N ARG A 100 -15.46 19.36 15.64
CA ARG A 100 -15.68 18.10 14.90
C ARG A 100 -16.48 18.33 13.62
N THR A 101 -17.50 19.19 13.66
CA THR A 101 -18.34 19.51 12.50
C THR A 101 -17.53 20.25 11.44
N LEU A 102 -16.77 21.27 11.83
CA LEU A 102 -15.90 22.02 10.91
C LEU A 102 -14.77 21.16 10.35
N HIS A 103 -14.17 20.28 11.17
CA HIS A 103 -13.15 19.33 10.71
C HIS A 103 -13.69 18.39 9.64
N ARG A 104 -14.93 17.89 9.78
CA ARG A 104 -15.57 17.04 8.76
C ARG A 104 -16.00 17.83 7.53
N LYS A 105 -16.58 19.02 7.71
CA LYS A 105 -17.02 19.90 6.61
C LYS A 105 -15.85 20.32 5.71
N ASN A 106 -14.66 20.52 6.30
CA ASN A 106 -13.44 20.93 5.59
C ASN A 106 -12.51 19.74 5.35
N CYS A 107 -13.05 18.60 4.91
CA CYS A 107 -12.29 17.45 4.43
C CYS A 107 -11.15 16.99 5.36
N HIS A 108 -11.42 16.89 6.66
CA HIS A 108 -10.44 16.48 7.67
C HIS A 108 -9.24 17.43 7.83
N ALA A 109 -9.45 18.73 7.61
CA ALA A 109 -8.44 19.78 7.78
C ALA A 109 -7.61 19.63 9.06
N GLY A 110 -6.30 19.88 8.92
CA GLY A 110 -5.31 19.80 9.99
C GLY A 110 -5.43 20.92 11.03
N ILE A 111 -4.61 20.84 12.09
CA ILE A 111 -4.72 21.71 13.27
C ILE A 111 -4.60 23.20 12.92
N GLN A 112 -3.64 23.58 12.07
CA GLN A 112 -3.43 24.99 11.69
C GLN A 112 -4.61 25.56 10.90
N MET A 113 -5.06 24.84 9.87
CA MET A 113 -6.23 25.26 9.08
C MET A 113 -7.48 25.41 9.95
N MET A 114 -7.70 24.45 10.86
CA MET A 114 -8.80 24.53 11.82
C MET A 114 -8.72 25.76 12.73
N GLN A 115 -7.51 26.19 13.12
CA GLN A 115 -7.35 27.42 13.91
C GLN A 115 -7.77 28.66 13.12
N CYS A 116 -7.39 28.75 11.84
CA CYS A 116 -7.78 29.86 10.98
C CYS A 116 -9.30 29.92 10.83
N LEU A 117 -9.92 28.80 10.43
CA LEU A 117 -11.37 28.69 10.22
C LEU A 117 -12.18 29.00 11.48
N LEU A 118 -11.72 28.52 12.65
CA LEU A 118 -12.42 28.80 13.90
C LEU A 118 -12.29 30.26 14.31
N ARG A 119 -11.14 30.89 14.04
CA ARG A 119 -10.84 32.27 14.44
C ARG A 119 -11.62 33.33 13.66
N GLU A 120 -12.21 32.96 12.51
CA GLU A 120 -13.15 33.81 11.77
C GLU A 120 -14.38 34.20 12.59
N ARG A 121 -14.81 33.36 13.54
CA ARG A 121 -16.03 33.62 14.34
C ARG A 121 -15.89 33.37 15.85
N TYR A 122 -14.94 32.53 16.25
CA TYR A 122 -14.82 32.05 17.63
C TYR A 122 -13.41 32.17 18.17
N TRP A 123 -13.32 32.61 19.42
CA TRP A 123 -12.10 32.58 20.21
C TRP A 123 -12.20 31.47 21.25
N ILE A 124 -11.65 30.29 20.93
CA ILE A 124 -11.64 29.16 21.87
C ILE A 124 -10.46 29.30 22.83
N VAL A 125 -10.73 29.27 24.14
CA VAL A 125 -9.69 29.21 25.17
C VAL A 125 -8.81 27.99 24.91
N ARG A 126 -7.49 28.19 24.79
CA ARG A 126 -6.52 27.13 24.46
C ARG A 126 -6.91 26.36 23.17
N ALA A 127 -7.38 27.06 22.14
CA ALA A 127 -7.87 26.50 20.86
C ALA A 127 -7.01 25.35 20.30
N ARG A 128 -5.68 25.51 20.25
CA ARG A 128 -4.76 24.46 19.75
C ARG A 128 -4.96 23.13 20.45
N LYS A 129 -5.12 23.15 21.77
CA LYS A 129 -5.29 21.95 22.60
C LYS A 129 -6.66 21.32 22.35
N ALA A 130 -7.72 22.12 22.33
CA ALA A 130 -9.07 21.65 22.01
C ALA A 130 -9.14 20.99 20.62
N ILE A 131 -8.58 21.65 19.61
CA ILE A 131 -8.52 21.14 18.23
C ILE A 131 -7.72 19.84 18.16
N LYS A 132 -6.51 19.81 18.75
CA LYS A 132 -5.67 18.62 18.77
C LYS A 132 -6.39 17.42 19.38
N ASN A 133 -7.14 17.62 20.48
CA ASN A 133 -7.88 16.56 21.14
C ASN A 133 -9.01 15.99 20.24
N VAL A 134 -9.75 16.86 19.56
CA VAL A 134 -10.82 16.41 18.64
C VAL A 134 -10.25 15.68 17.43
N LEU A 135 -9.20 16.22 16.79
CA LEU A 135 -8.56 15.60 15.63
C LEU A 135 -7.87 14.29 15.97
N TYR A 136 -7.22 14.21 17.15
CA TYR A 136 -6.60 12.97 17.62
C TYR A 136 -7.61 11.83 17.72
N ASN A 137 -8.85 12.13 18.13
CA ASN A 137 -9.93 11.14 18.25
C ASN A 137 -10.73 10.91 16.97
N CYS A 138 -10.33 11.51 15.85
CA CYS A 138 -10.98 11.28 14.56
C CYS A 138 -10.56 9.93 13.95
N VAL A 139 -11.50 8.99 13.87
CA VAL A 139 -11.23 7.62 13.35
C VAL A 139 -10.65 7.63 11.94
N ILE A 140 -11.17 8.50 11.07
CA ILE A 140 -10.71 8.63 9.68
C ILE A 140 -9.24 9.09 9.66
N CYS A 141 -8.91 10.19 10.36
CA CYS A 141 -7.53 10.67 10.45
C CYS A 141 -6.59 9.66 11.12
N LYS A 142 -7.06 8.92 12.13
CA LYS A 142 -6.26 7.85 12.75
C LYS A 142 -5.91 6.78 11.72
N ARG A 143 -6.89 6.25 10.97
CA ARG A 143 -6.68 5.21 9.96
C ARG A 143 -5.61 5.58 8.94
N PHE A 144 -5.65 6.80 8.41
CA PHE A 144 -4.66 7.27 7.43
C PHE A 144 -3.29 7.61 8.03
N LYS A 145 -3.20 7.81 9.35
CA LYS A 145 -1.94 8.17 10.03
C LYS A 145 -1.18 6.96 10.57
N ILE A 146 -1.82 5.80 10.70
CA ILE A 146 -1.17 4.58 11.19
C ILE A 146 -0.02 4.24 10.24
N LYS A 147 1.20 4.21 10.78
CA LYS A 147 2.37 3.68 10.06
C LYS A 147 2.29 2.15 10.04
N SER A 148 2.82 1.55 8.98
CA SER A 148 3.02 0.10 8.90
C SER A 148 3.79 -0.37 10.13
N MET A 149 3.34 -1.49 10.72
CA MET A 149 3.98 -2.11 11.88
C MET A 149 5.45 -2.41 11.54
N SER A 150 6.39 -1.95 12.39
CA SER A 150 7.78 -2.36 12.28
C SER A 150 7.91 -3.79 12.79
N SER A 151 8.09 -4.74 11.89
CA SER A 151 8.40 -6.13 12.25
C SER A 151 9.91 -6.28 12.43
N GLU A 152 10.33 -6.98 13.47
CA GLU A 152 11.71 -7.45 13.60
C GLU A 152 12.06 -8.39 12.43
N PRO A 153 13.31 -8.37 11.92
CA PRO A 153 13.73 -9.25 10.85
C PRO A 153 13.59 -10.71 11.30
N THR A 154 12.70 -11.44 10.64
CA THR A 154 12.46 -12.86 10.92
C THR A 154 13.61 -13.70 10.36
N PRO A 155 14.08 -14.75 11.06
CA PRO A 155 15.08 -15.66 10.52
C PRO A 155 14.59 -16.31 9.21
N LEU A 156 15.53 -16.61 8.30
CA LEU A 156 15.21 -17.27 7.04
C LEU A 156 14.69 -18.70 7.30
N PRO A 157 13.72 -19.19 6.50
CA PRO A 157 13.25 -20.58 6.61
C PRO A 157 14.38 -21.60 6.40
N PRO A 158 14.33 -22.79 7.04
CA PRO A 158 15.35 -23.84 6.86
C PRO A 158 15.64 -24.16 5.40
N ASP A 159 14.59 -24.25 4.57
CA ASP A 159 14.65 -24.46 3.12
C ASP A 159 15.51 -23.44 2.34
N ARG A 160 15.91 -22.33 2.96
CA ARG A 160 16.74 -21.28 2.36
C ARG A 160 18.20 -21.33 2.81
N VAL A 161 18.51 -22.14 3.81
CA VAL A 161 19.82 -22.15 4.49
C VAL A 161 20.44 -23.55 4.57
N THR A 162 19.65 -24.61 4.41
CA THR A 162 20.18 -25.97 4.36
C THR A 162 20.82 -26.27 3.02
N ASP A 163 22.01 -26.89 3.05
CA ASP A 163 22.66 -27.41 1.86
C ASP A 163 21.75 -28.42 1.17
N CYS A 164 21.52 -28.21 -0.13
CA CYS A 164 20.68 -29.04 -0.97
C CYS A 164 21.26 -29.11 -2.38
N ALA A 165 20.79 -30.05 -3.20
CA ALA A 165 21.18 -30.07 -4.61
C ALA A 165 20.66 -28.81 -5.33
N PRO A 166 21.34 -28.33 -6.39
CA PRO A 166 20.81 -27.25 -7.22
C PRO A 166 19.40 -27.59 -7.68
N PHE A 167 18.50 -26.60 -7.59
CA PHE A 167 17.08 -26.74 -7.93
C PHE A 167 16.28 -27.80 -7.14
N GLU A 168 16.78 -28.29 -5.99
CA GLU A 168 15.97 -29.14 -5.11
C GLU A 168 14.82 -28.35 -4.45
N ILE A 169 15.08 -27.08 -4.12
CA ILE A 169 14.10 -26.15 -3.58
C ILE A 169 14.01 -24.97 -4.54
N VAL A 170 12.82 -24.78 -5.12
CA VAL A 170 12.62 -23.86 -6.25
C VAL A 170 11.54 -22.85 -5.94
N GLY A 171 11.76 -21.59 -6.29
CA GLY A 171 10.74 -20.55 -6.38
C GLY A 171 10.28 -20.41 -7.83
N ILE A 172 8.98 -20.31 -8.05
CA ILE A 172 8.39 -20.13 -9.38
C ILE A 172 7.66 -18.81 -9.45
N ASP A 173 7.88 -18.07 -10.53
CA ASP A 173 7.15 -16.86 -10.86
C ASP A 173 6.93 -16.77 -12.38
N LEU A 174 5.94 -16.01 -12.81
CA LEU A 174 5.65 -15.77 -14.22
C LEU A 174 5.89 -14.30 -14.58
N ALA A 175 6.78 -14.08 -15.54
CA ALA A 175 7.03 -12.77 -16.12
C ALA A 175 6.25 -12.61 -17.44
N GLY A 176 5.51 -11.52 -17.59
CA GLY A 176 4.84 -11.20 -18.85
C GLY A 176 3.67 -10.21 -18.66
N PRO A 177 2.82 -10.05 -19.69
CA PRO A 177 2.97 -10.62 -21.03
C PRO A 177 4.06 -9.91 -21.85
N LEU A 178 4.77 -10.67 -22.68
CA LEU A 178 5.53 -10.16 -23.84
C LEU A 178 4.70 -10.36 -25.11
N PHE A 179 5.00 -9.59 -26.16
CA PHE A 179 4.29 -9.65 -27.44
C PHE A 179 5.22 -10.18 -28.52
N LEU A 180 4.77 -11.22 -29.23
CA LEU A 180 5.46 -11.74 -30.40
C LEU A 180 4.99 -11.05 -31.68
N LYS A 181 5.83 -11.08 -32.71
CA LYS A 181 5.61 -10.35 -33.97
C LYS A 181 4.29 -10.71 -34.65
N ASN A 182 3.85 -11.98 -34.57
CA ASN A 182 2.64 -12.49 -35.22
C ASN A 182 1.85 -13.54 -34.40
N GLU A 183 2.19 -13.79 -33.12
CA GLU A 183 1.71 -14.96 -32.37
C GLU A 183 1.02 -14.61 -31.03
N GLY A 184 0.77 -13.33 -30.79
CA GLY A 184 0.06 -12.88 -29.60
C GLY A 184 0.94 -12.78 -28.35
N LYS A 185 0.32 -13.00 -27.19
CA LYS A 185 0.97 -12.83 -25.88
C LYS A 185 1.70 -14.10 -25.47
N VAL A 186 2.90 -13.94 -24.95
CA VAL A 186 3.68 -15.01 -24.33
C VAL A 186 4.14 -14.60 -22.94
N TRP A 187 4.47 -15.59 -22.14
CA TRP A 187 4.97 -15.43 -20.77
C TRP A 187 6.23 -16.26 -20.58
N ILE A 188 7.06 -15.84 -19.65
CA ILE A 188 8.26 -16.56 -19.24
C ILE A 188 8.01 -17.10 -17.84
N VAL A 189 8.10 -18.41 -17.69
CA VAL A 189 8.13 -19.07 -16.39
C VAL A 189 9.56 -19.03 -15.88
N LEU A 190 9.77 -18.37 -14.75
CA LEU A 190 11.06 -18.34 -14.06
C LEU A 190 11.05 -19.39 -12.96
N PHE A 191 12.02 -20.29 -13.00
CA PHE A 191 12.35 -21.20 -11.92
C PHE A 191 13.64 -20.71 -11.27
N THR A 192 13.68 -20.53 -9.95
CA THR A 192 14.91 -20.12 -9.27
C THR A 192 15.24 -21.00 -8.07
N CYS A 193 16.52 -21.33 -7.90
CA CYS A 193 16.99 -22.12 -6.76
C CYS A 193 17.06 -21.28 -5.47
N ALA A 194 16.53 -21.84 -4.37
CA ALA A 194 16.44 -21.20 -3.06
C ALA A 194 17.80 -20.90 -2.42
N VAL A 195 18.76 -21.79 -2.63
CA VAL A 195 20.11 -21.75 -2.04
C VAL A 195 21.06 -21.00 -2.96
N TYR A 196 21.33 -21.54 -4.16
CA TYR A 196 22.33 -21.00 -5.09
C TYR A 196 21.85 -19.81 -5.94
N ARG A 197 20.57 -19.44 -5.85
CA ARG A 197 19.95 -18.36 -6.65
C ARG A 197 20.09 -18.53 -8.17
N ALA A 198 20.45 -19.72 -8.65
CA ALA A 198 20.38 -20.08 -10.06
C ALA A 198 18.98 -19.84 -10.62
N ILE A 199 18.87 -19.52 -11.91
CA ILE A 199 17.61 -19.41 -12.62
C ILE A 199 17.56 -20.38 -13.80
N HIS A 200 16.36 -20.78 -14.17
CA HIS A 200 16.01 -21.48 -15.39
C HIS A 200 14.75 -20.85 -15.97
N LEU A 201 14.73 -20.56 -17.27
CA LEU A 201 13.65 -19.84 -17.95
C LEU A 201 12.96 -20.72 -18.97
N GLU A 202 11.62 -20.64 -19.02
CA GLU A 202 10.81 -21.36 -20.00
C GLU A 202 9.78 -20.44 -20.64
N LEU A 203 9.71 -20.42 -21.96
CA LEU A 203 8.67 -19.68 -22.68
C LEU A 203 7.36 -20.49 -22.70
N VAL A 204 6.24 -19.81 -22.45
CA VAL A 204 4.89 -20.38 -22.52
C VAL A 204 3.92 -19.44 -23.24
N ASN A 205 3.01 -20.03 -24.01
CA ASN A 205 2.08 -19.28 -24.86
C ASN A 205 0.75 -18.95 -24.16
N SER A 206 0.57 -19.39 -22.91
CA SER A 206 -0.62 -19.07 -22.11
C SER A 206 -0.36 -19.19 -20.61
N LEU A 207 -1.23 -18.56 -19.81
CA LEU A 207 -1.29 -18.70 -18.34
C LEU A 207 -2.17 -19.89 -17.91
N SER A 208 -2.20 -20.98 -18.68
CA SER A 208 -2.95 -22.18 -18.30
C SER A 208 -2.12 -23.13 -17.43
N SER A 209 -2.80 -24.01 -16.68
CA SER A 209 -2.14 -25.09 -15.92
C SER A 209 -1.39 -26.05 -16.84
N ASP A 210 -1.94 -26.38 -18.01
CA ASP A 210 -1.33 -27.30 -18.97
C ASP A 210 -0.04 -26.75 -19.57
N ALA A 211 -0.03 -25.48 -19.97
CA ALA A 211 1.16 -24.82 -20.47
C ALA A 211 2.26 -24.78 -19.40
N PHE A 212 1.88 -24.53 -18.15
CA PHE A 212 2.81 -24.58 -17.02
C PHE A 212 3.33 -26.00 -16.76
N LEU A 213 2.50 -27.05 -16.83
CA LEU A 213 2.94 -28.44 -16.65
C LEU A 213 3.96 -28.87 -17.71
N LEU A 214 3.80 -28.41 -18.96
CA LEU A 214 4.80 -28.63 -20.02
C LEU A 214 6.12 -27.91 -19.72
N ALA A 215 6.07 -26.66 -19.25
CA ALA A 215 7.27 -25.93 -18.80
C ALA A 215 7.95 -26.63 -17.62
N LEU A 216 7.18 -27.07 -16.62
CA LEU A 216 7.69 -27.82 -15.47
C LEU A 216 8.35 -29.14 -15.90
N ARG A 217 7.78 -29.84 -16.89
CA ARG A 217 8.39 -31.06 -17.45
C ARG A 217 9.73 -30.77 -18.11
N ARG A 218 9.83 -29.70 -18.92
CA ARG A 218 11.10 -29.29 -19.56
C ARG A 218 12.15 -28.88 -18.54
N PHE A 219 11.75 -28.14 -17.50
CA PHE A 219 12.61 -27.82 -16.37
C PHE A 219 13.14 -29.07 -15.67
N ILE A 220 12.26 -29.99 -15.28
CA ILE A 220 12.65 -31.23 -14.58
C ILE A 220 13.61 -32.07 -15.43
N ALA A 221 13.38 -32.14 -16.75
CA ALA A 221 14.24 -32.88 -17.66
C ALA A 221 15.67 -32.31 -17.75
N ARG A 222 15.85 -30.99 -17.58
CA ARG A 222 17.16 -30.32 -17.71
C ARG A 222 17.86 -30.08 -16.38
N ARG A 223 17.12 -29.82 -15.31
CA ARG A 223 17.66 -29.40 -14.00
C ARG A 223 17.42 -30.40 -12.88
N GLY A 224 16.67 -31.47 -13.15
CA GLY A 224 16.28 -32.45 -12.15
C GLY A 224 14.97 -32.12 -11.46
N ARG A 225 14.43 -33.10 -10.73
CA ARG A 225 13.12 -32.98 -10.07
C ARG A 225 13.26 -32.21 -8.75
N PRO A 226 12.52 -31.11 -8.55
CA PRO A 226 12.54 -30.41 -7.27
C PRO A 226 11.84 -31.25 -6.19
N ARG A 227 12.32 -31.14 -4.95
CA ARG A 227 11.63 -31.64 -3.75
C ARG A 227 10.53 -30.68 -3.33
N THR A 228 10.80 -29.38 -3.39
CA THR A 228 9.88 -28.34 -2.90
C THR A 228 9.76 -27.18 -3.90
N ILE A 229 8.53 -26.78 -4.18
CA ILE A 229 8.20 -25.63 -5.01
C ILE A 229 7.52 -24.57 -4.14
N TYR A 230 8.07 -23.36 -4.14
CA TYR A 230 7.46 -22.15 -3.63
C TYR A 230 6.83 -21.36 -4.77
N CYS A 231 5.60 -20.89 -4.58
CA CYS A 231 4.90 -20.09 -5.59
C CYS A 231 3.89 -19.13 -4.97
N ASP A 232 3.44 -18.17 -5.76
CA ASP A 232 2.27 -17.37 -5.45
C ASP A 232 0.96 -18.18 -5.64
N ASN A 233 -0.17 -17.57 -5.32
CA ASN A 233 -1.49 -18.19 -5.51
C ASN A 233 -2.02 -18.05 -6.95
N GLY A 234 -1.15 -18.00 -7.96
CA GLY A 234 -1.53 -18.00 -9.37
C GLY A 234 -2.44 -19.18 -9.71
N THR A 235 -3.49 -18.93 -10.49
CA THR A 235 -4.53 -19.94 -10.80
C THR A 235 -3.97 -21.13 -11.56
N ASN A 236 -3.01 -20.91 -12.46
CA ASN A 236 -2.26 -21.93 -13.18
C ASN A 236 -1.42 -22.83 -12.26
N LEU A 237 -0.73 -22.24 -11.29
CA LEU A 237 0.13 -22.97 -10.33
C LEU A 237 -0.72 -23.78 -9.36
N ARG A 238 -1.81 -23.18 -8.85
CA ARG A 238 -2.78 -23.88 -8.00
C ARG A 238 -3.49 -24.99 -8.75
N GLY A 239 -3.91 -24.76 -10.00
CA GLY A 239 -4.51 -25.78 -10.85
C GLY A 239 -3.58 -26.97 -11.06
N ALA A 240 -2.34 -26.72 -11.49
CA ALA A 240 -1.33 -27.76 -11.67
C ALA A 240 -1.04 -28.55 -10.38
N SER A 241 -0.94 -27.87 -9.23
CA SER A 241 -0.77 -28.54 -7.94
C SER A 241 -1.96 -29.43 -7.58
N ILE A 242 -3.19 -28.99 -7.87
CA ILE A 242 -4.40 -29.76 -7.63
C ILE A 242 -4.43 -30.99 -8.53
N ASP A 243 -4.15 -30.84 -9.82
CA ASP A 243 -4.19 -31.95 -10.77
C ASP A 243 -3.13 -33.02 -10.45
N LEU A 244 -1.92 -32.59 -10.09
CA LEU A 244 -0.88 -33.50 -9.59
C LEU A 244 -1.27 -34.17 -8.27
N SER A 245 -2.05 -33.50 -7.41
CA SER A 245 -2.47 -34.07 -6.12
C SER A 245 -3.48 -35.21 -6.25
N LYS A 246 -4.30 -35.22 -7.32
CA LYS A 246 -5.32 -36.25 -7.59
C LYS A 246 -4.74 -37.59 -8.03
N LEU A 247 -3.45 -37.62 -8.42
CA LEU A 247 -2.78 -38.84 -8.88
C LEU A 247 -2.55 -39.82 -7.74
N ASN A 248 -2.53 -41.12 -8.06
CA ASN A 248 -2.20 -42.16 -7.09
C ASN A 248 -0.68 -42.23 -6.85
N TRP A 249 -0.20 -41.40 -5.91
CA TRP A 249 1.21 -41.32 -5.56
C TRP A 249 1.78 -42.60 -4.97
N SER A 250 0.97 -43.45 -4.35
CA SER A 250 1.44 -44.75 -3.82
C SER A 250 1.88 -45.68 -4.95
N LYS A 251 1.09 -45.73 -6.02
CA LYS A 251 1.41 -46.49 -7.23
C LYS A 251 2.62 -45.89 -7.95
N ILE A 252 2.63 -44.57 -8.16
CA ILE A 252 3.73 -43.86 -8.83
C ILE A 252 5.05 -44.08 -8.08
N LEU A 253 5.05 -43.92 -6.76
CA LEU A 253 6.26 -44.13 -5.96
C LEU A 253 6.76 -45.58 -6.05
N LYS A 254 5.84 -46.56 -6.05
CA LYS A 254 6.20 -47.98 -6.16
C LYS A 254 6.77 -48.33 -7.53
N GLU A 255 6.19 -47.80 -8.61
CA GLU A 255 6.54 -48.16 -9.99
C GLU A 255 7.72 -47.36 -10.53
N THR A 256 7.80 -46.05 -10.27
CA THR A 256 8.80 -45.17 -10.87
C THR A 256 9.83 -44.64 -9.87
N ARG A 257 9.68 -44.97 -8.58
CA ARG A 257 10.49 -44.41 -7.47
C ARG A 257 10.49 -42.88 -7.44
N THR A 258 9.49 -42.24 -8.05
CA THR A 258 9.42 -40.78 -8.16
C THR A 258 8.70 -40.19 -6.95
N PRO A 259 9.37 -39.36 -6.12
CA PRO A 259 8.73 -38.73 -4.97
C PRO A 259 7.74 -37.63 -5.40
N LYS A 260 6.75 -37.39 -4.56
CA LYS A 260 5.79 -36.29 -4.70
C LYS A 260 6.49 -34.95 -4.44
N ILE A 261 6.23 -33.95 -5.28
CA ILE A 261 6.70 -32.57 -5.06
C ILE A 261 5.87 -31.93 -3.95
N PHE A 262 6.54 -31.27 -3.00
CA PHE A 262 5.89 -30.49 -1.96
C PHE A 262 5.64 -29.05 -2.43
N TRP A 263 4.39 -28.61 -2.44
CA TRP A 263 4.00 -27.27 -2.89
C TRP A 263 3.79 -26.34 -1.69
N LYS A 264 4.43 -25.18 -1.69
CA LYS A 264 4.34 -24.12 -0.68
C LYS A 264 3.82 -22.83 -1.32
N PHE A 265 2.53 -22.57 -1.11
CA PHE A 265 1.90 -21.33 -1.56
C PHE A 265 2.12 -20.21 -0.54
N ILE A 266 2.56 -19.04 -0.99
CA ILE A 266 2.76 -17.90 -0.10
C ILE A 266 1.39 -17.43 0.45
N PRO A 267 1.31 -17.05 1.74
CA PRO A 267 0.12 -16.40 2.28
C PRO A 267 -0.23 -15.12 1.49
N PRO A 268 -1.53 -14.84 1.22
CA PRO A 268 -1.93 -13.57 0.63
C PRO A 268 -1.34 -12.40 1.43
N THR A 269 -0.83 -11.37 0.75
CA THR A 269 -0.16 -10.18 1.32
C THR A 269 1.23 -10.38 1.94
N ALA A 270 1.77 -11.60 1.96
CA ALA A 270 3.11 -11.89 2.50
C ALA A 270 4.24 -11.78 1.46
N ALA A 271 4.33 -10.64 0.76
CA ALA A 271 5.26 -10.40 -0.35
C ALA A 271 6.74 -10.70 0.01
N TRP A 272 7.13 -10.58 1.29
CA TRP A 272 8.50 -10.86 1.74
C TRP A 272 8.93 -12.33 1.52
N TRP A 273 8.00 -13.28 1.45
CA TRP A 273 8.32 -14.68 1.10
C TRP A 273 8.77 -14.84 -0.35
N GLY A 274 8.26 -14.00 -1.26
CA GLY A 274 8.57 -14.03 -2.70
C GLY A 274 9.76 -13.15 -3.11
N GLY A 275 10.26 -12.31 -2.20
CA GLY A 275 11.28 -11.29 -2.52
C GLY A 275 12.61 -11.80 -3.08
N TRP A 276 12.85 -13.12 -3.11
CA TRP A 276 14.04 -13.71 -3.71
C TRP A 276 13.89 -14.08 -5.19
N TRP A 277 12.69 -14.44 -5.65
CA TRP A 277 12.43 -14.57 -7.08
C TRP A 277 11.93 -13.26 -7.70
N GLU A 278 11.22 -12.42 -6.95
CA GLU A 278 10.78 -11.09 -7.43
C GLU A 278 11.96 -10.23 -7.91
N ARG A 279 13.07 -10.26 -7.15
CA ARG A 279 14.30 -9.56 -7.54
C ARG A 279 14.88 -10.10 -8.85
N LEU A 280 14.84 -11.41 -9.06
CA LEU A 280 15.36 -12.05 -10.27
C LEU A 280 14.45 -11.81 -11.48
N VAL A 281 13.13 -11.81 -11.27
CA VAL A 281 12.16 -11.39 -12.29
C VAL A 281 12.40 -9.95 -12.72
N ARG A 282 12.69 -9.06 -11.77
CA ARG A 282 13.07 -7.67 -12.09
C ARG A 282 14.35 -7.62 -12.91
N THR A 283 15.40 -8.33 -12.51
CA THR A 283 16.66 -8.40 -13.28
C THR A 283 16.42 -8.91 -14.71
N LEU A 284 15.61 -9.96 -14.87
CA LEU A 284 15.22 -10.48 -16.19
C LEU A 284 14.48 -9.43 -17.02
N LYS A 285 13.48 -8.75 -16.44
CA LYS A 285 12.70 -7.71 -17.14
C LYS A 285 13.60 -6.54 -17.57
N ASP A 286 14.54 -6.14 -16.73
CA ASP A 286 15.47 -5.05 -17.03
C ASP A 286 16.42 -5.44 -18.17
N LEU A 287 16.95 -6.67 -18.19
CA LEU A 287 17.76 -7.18 -19.29
C LEU A 287 16.96 -7.25 -20.59
N LEU A 288 15.79 -7.89 -20.57
CA LEU A 288 14.93 -7.99 -21.75
C LEU A 288 14.56 -6.61 -22.30
N LYS A 289 14.23 -5.64 -21.43
CA LYS A 289 13.90 -4.28 -21.85
C LYS A 289 15.07 -3.59 -22.56
N ARG A 290 16.29 -3.77 -22.05
CA ARG A 290 17.50 -3.17 -22.64
C ARG A 290 17.89 -3.82 -23.96
N THR A 291 17.79 -5.16 -24.05
CA THR A 291 18.17 -5.89 -25.26
C THR A 291 17.12 -5.76 -26.37
N LEU A 292 15.83 -5.86 -26.03
CA LEU A 292 14.76 -5.78 -27.03
C LEU A 292 14.51 -4.34 -27.51
N GLY A 293 14.60 -3.35 -26.63
CA GLY A 293 14.24 -1.96 -26.97
C GLY A 293 12.80 -1.86 -27.49
N LYS A 294 12.65 -1.56 -28.80
CA LYS A 294 11.36 -1.52 -29.51
C LYS A 294 11.14 -2.70 -30.47
N SER A 295 12.11 -3.61 -30.56
CA SER A 295 12.03 -4.77 -31.46
C SER A 295 10.98 -5.77 -30.99
N VAL A 296 10.37 -6.46 -31.95
CA VAL A 296 9.40 -7.53 -31.71
C VAL A 296 9.92 -8.80 -32.37
N LEU A 297 10.19 -9.82 -31.55
CA LEU A 297 10.81 -11.07 -31.98
C LEU A 297 9.76 -12.14 -32.33
N THR A 298 10.20 -13.14 -33.08
CA THR A 298 9.52 -14.43 -33.24
C THR A 298 9.73 -15.31 -32.00
N SER A 299 8.95 -16.39 -31.88
CA SER A 299 9.05 -17.31 -30.74
C SER A 299 10.45 -17.93 -30.60
N ASN A 300 11.06 -18.35 -31.70
CA ASN A 300 12.40 -18.95 -31.69
C ASN A 300 13.49 -17.93 -31.31
N GLU A 301 13.44 -16.72 -31.88
CA GLU A 301 14.39 -15.65 -31.53
C GLU A 301 14.26 -15.26 -30.05
N LEU A 302 13.03 -15.15 -29.54
CA LEU A 302 12.81 -14.87 -28.13
C LEU A 302 13.29 -16.03 -27.25
N TYR A 303 13.11 -17.27 -27.68
CA TYR A 303 13.61 -18.45 -26.97
C TYR A 303 15.14 -18.45 -26.87
N THR A 304 15.84 -18.12 -27.95
CA THR A 304 17.30 -17.94 -27.92
C THR A 304 17.71 -16.83 -26.96
N LEU A 305 17.05 -15.66 -27.06
CA LEU A 305 17.36 -14.53 -26.18
C LEU A 305 17.16 -14.84 -24.69
N ILE A 306 16.14 -15.61 -24.32
CA ILE A 306 15.96 -15.99 -22.91
C ILE A 306 17.03 -16.97 -22.44
N CYS A 307 17.58 -17.83 -23.32
CA CYS A 307 18.72 -18.67 -22.99
C CYS A 307 19.97 -17.83 -22.70
N ASP A 308 20.21 -16.78 -23.51
CA ASP A 308 21.32 -15.86 -23.27
C ASP A 308 21.13 -15.08 -21.96
N CYS A 309 19.92 -14.60 -21.71
CA CYS A 309 19.56 -13.95 -20.45
C CYS A 309 19.74 -14.88 -19.25
N GLU A 310 19.33 -16.16 -19.37
CA GLU A 310 19.55 -17.17 -18.34
C GLU A 310 21.04 -17.35 -18.03
N SER A 311 21.86 -17.49 -19.06
CA SER A 311 23.31 -17.63 -18.93
C SER A 311 23.94 -16.42 -18.24
N ILE A 312 23.64 -15.20 -18.71
CA ILE A 312 24.15 -13.94 -18.16
C ILE A 312 23.74 -13.79 -16.69
N ILE A 313 22.46 -14.00 -16.37
CA ILE A 313 21.98 -13.89 -14.98
C ILE A 313 22.67 -14.94 -14.11
N ASN A 314 22.89 -16.16 -14.58
CA ASN A 314 23.59 -17.20 -13.83
C ASN A 314 25.10 -16.96 -13.68
N CYS A 315 25.71 -16.09 -14.48
CA CYS A 315 27.11 -15.67 -14.32
C CYS A 315 27.30 -14.49 -13.35
N ARG A 316 26.23 -13.95 -12.77
CA ARG A 316 26.34 -12.83 -11.82
C ARG A 316 27.02 -13.26 -10.50
N PRO A 317 27.78 -12.37 -9.85
CA PRO A 317 28.40 -12.66 -8.55
C PRO A 317 27.35 -12.74 -7.43
N LEU A 318 27.49 -13.74 -6.55
CA LEU A 318 26.74 -13.90 -5.29
C LEU A 318 27.50 -13.31 -4.10
N THR A 319 28.82 -13.27 -4.19
CA THR A 319 29.73 -12.73 -3.19
C THR A 319 30.26 -11.37 -3.62
N TYR A 320 30.97 -10.71 -2.70
CA TYR A 320 31.70 -9.49 -3.01
C TYR A 320 32.68 -9.72 -4.17
N VAL A 321 32.80 -8.72 -5.05
CA VAL A 321 33.77 -8.70 -6.14
C VAL A 321 34.89 -7.78 -5.69
N SER A 322 36.08 -8.35 -5.50
CA SER A 322 37.26 -7.60 -5.11
C SER A 322 37.98 -7.03 -6.33
N GLU A 323 38.64 -5.89 -6.13
CA GLU A 323 39.56 -5.30 -7.10
C GLU A 323 40.98 -5.90 -6.99
N ASN A 324 41.27 -6.63 -5.90
CA ASN A 324 42.56 -7.25 -5.68
C ASN A 324 42.69 -8.57 -6.48
N PRO A 325 43.68 -8.70 -7.39
CA PRO A 325 43.87 -9.91 -8.19
C PRO A 325 44.30 -11.15 -7.40
N GLU A 326 44.76 -10.99 -6.15
CA GLU A 326 45.09 -12.13 -5.28
C GLU A 326 43.89 -12.67 -4.50
N GLU A 327 42.74 -11.98 -4.53
CA GLU A 327 41.54 -12.43 -3.85
C GLU A 327 40.77 -13.48 -4.67
N LEU A 328 39.96 -14.27 -3.95
CA LEU A 328 39.19 -15.36 -4.55
C LEU A 328 38.17 -14.83 -5.58
N ILE A 329 38.05 -15.55 -6.69
CA ILE A 329 37.04 -15.29 -7.72
C ILE A 329 35.65 -15.36 -7.08
N PRO A 330 34.74 -14.41 -7.36
CA PRO A 330 33.41 -14.40 -6.77
C PRO A 330 32.61 -15.65 -7.18
N LEU A 331 31.84 -16.20 -6.24
CA LEU A 331 30.95 -17.32 -6.53
C LEU A 331 29.80 -16.87 -7.42
N THR A 332 29.50 -17.62 -8.47
CA THR A 332 28.35 -17.39 -9.35
C THR A 332 27.42 -18.61 -9.33
N PRO A 333 26.12 -18.45 -9.62
CA PRO A 333 25.24 -19.60 -9.76
C PRO A 333 25.70 -20.61 -10.82
N SER A 334 26.29 -20.15 -11.93
CA SER A 334 26.77 -21.01 -13.01
C SER A 334 27.85 -21.99 -12.55
N MET A 335 28.69 -21.61 -11.57
CA MET A 335 29.70 -22.50 -10.98
C MET A 335 29.10 -23.75 -10.34
N PHE A 336 27.83 -23.73 -9.94
CA PHE A 336 27.11 -24.87 -9.36
C PHE A 336 26.33 -25.68 -10.39
N LEU A 337 26.22 -25.20 -11.64
CA LEU A 337 25.36 -25.79 -12.67
C LEU A 337 26.13 -26.40 -13.82
N ILE A 338 27.25 -25.79 -14.22
CA ILE A 338 27.97 -26.13 -15.44
C ILE A 338 29.45 -26.31 -15.09
N GLU A 339 29.98 -27.48 -15.41
CA GLU A 339 31.40 -27.78 -15.22
C GLU A 339 32.27 -26.98 -16.21
N ASN A 340 31.86 -26.90 -17.48
CA ASN A 340 32.51 -26.07 -18.49
C ASN A 340 31.98 -24.63 -18.46
N ARG A 341 32.76 -23.72 -17.90
CA ARG A 341 32.34 -22.34 -17.59
C ARG A 341 32.31 -21.39 -18.81
N SER A 342 32.71 -21.84 -20.00
CA SER A 342 32.66 -21.03 -21.22
C SER A 342 31.30 -21.16 -21.92
N SER A 343 30.54 -20.07 -21.97
CA SER A 343 29.26 -19.99 -22.71
C SER A 343 29.25 -18.89 -23.78
N ASN A 344 30.43 -18.49 -24.27
CA ASN A 344 30.55 -17.43 -25.26
C ASN A 344 30.25 -17.97 -26.67
N THR A 345 29.45 -17.23 -27.43
CA THR A 345 29.03 -17.55 -28.80
C THR A 345 29.44 -16.47 -29.81
N GLY A 346 30.52 -15.74 -29.51
CA GLY A 346 31.00 -14.64 -30.36
C GLY A 346 31.35 -15.05 -31.79
N ASP A 347 31.72 -16.31 -32.01
CA ASP A 347 31.90 -16.92 -33.32
C ASP A 347 30.58 -16.97 -34.13
N ILE A 348 29.47 -17.33 -33.50
CA ILE A 348 28.14 -17.37 -34.10
C ILE A 348 27.60 -15.94 -34.31
N GLU A 349 27.84 -15.03 -33.37
CA GLU A 349 27.44 -13.62 -33.50
C GLU A 349 28.12 -12.92 -34.68
N GLN A 350 29.40 -13.23 -34.93
CA GLN A 350 30.13 -12.69 -36.08
C GLN A 350 29.44 -13.07 -37.41
N LEU A 351 28.98 -14.32 -37.56
CA LEU A 351 28.28 -14.77 -38.77
C LEU A 351 26.96 -14.00 -39.02
N ASN A 352 26.21 -13.73 -37.95
CA ASN A 352 24.96 -12.97 -38.03
C ASN A 352 25.21 -11.49 -38.38
N SER A 353 26.31 -10.90 -37.90
CA SER A 353 26.68 -9.53 -38.25
C SER A 353 27.09 -9.37 -39.72
N SER A 354 27.74 -10.39 -40.29
CA SER A 354 28.14 -10.40 -41.71
C SER A 354 27.00 -10.71 -42.69
N SER A 355 25.87 -11.25 -42.22
CA SER A 355 24.68 -11.53 -43.05
C SER A 355 23.62 -10.42 -42.99
N LEU A 356 23.85 -9.39 -42.18
CA LEU A 356 23.02 -8.17 -42.05
C LEU A 356 23.60 -6.96 -42.79
N ASN A 357 24.69 -7.13 -43.56
CA ASN A 357 25.26 -6.11 -44.46
C ASN A 357 24.92 -6.41 -45.92
#